data_AF-A0A2I1GAT3-F1
#
_entry.id   AF-A0A2I1GAT3-F1
#
_cell.length_a   1.000
_cell.length_b   1.000
_cell.length_c   1.000
_cell.angle_alpha   90.00
_cell.angle_beta   90.00
_cell.angle_gamma   90.00
#
_symmetry.space_group_name_H-M   'P 1'
#
loop_
_entity.id
_entity.type
_entity.pdbx_description
1 polymer ?
#
loop_
_entity_poly.entity_id
_entity_poly.type
_entity_poly.pdbx_seq_one_letter_code
_entity_poly.pdbx_strand_id
1 'polypeptide(L)'
;MSIAASSREQADKDKKSVYGQPPFKSSKRQHLDEEEQEKSVKKMKQYPSTSFVLLSNLRKYQAKERALLIGRPYDCVSTPLVLYNSVFSDFKRDYNTENLPMNKEHYRWTLETIELMADFYMDENSCQKVFHEQLRILFGQEVTEDQLEDKSSNDGVLNFCTRNLLYLLIGIKNEIDAGYDPVIWAADSYAKYYTQSKNHKFLKGCNMPCFIIALAGPWISVLGAVYVEKPVIEPLTAFEPLIHVNDLTHSEKIARLFKALHLGSDSLKNYYDSLPYTTVNNEDSQRYYPCLREVENVGEFFYTEKFNDKLLWRAETKKGCRQIIVKYMHRYNKNAHELCSNIGKAPGLLHVGTTCGFYYVVMEYIEGVKLRDCFLSRSEYDKIFKDIEKAISLLHLNDIVFADLRGSNILVIKDENKECRGMLVDFDWAGTNNVDSYPPFMNPSINWPTGAQARMPLKIEHDIYWLNYLKKLYCPV
;
A
#
# COMPACT_ATOMS: atom_id res chain seq x y z
N MET A 1 7.19 13.97 63.22
CA MET A 1 7.01 12.88 62.24
C MET A 1 5.54 12.83 61.87
N SER A 2 5.20 13.04 60.60
CA SER A 2 3.85 12.97 59.96
C SER A 2 3.51 14.26 59.20
N ILE A 3 4.14 14.46 58.03
CA ILE A 3 3.62 15.29 56.91
C ILE A 3 4.12 14.74 55.55
N ALA A 4 5.24 14.01 55.48
CA ALA A 4 5.84 13.57 54.21
C ALA A 4 5.24 12.30 53.55
N ALA A 5 4.25 11.63 54.16
CA ALA A 5 3.68 10.39 53.62
C ALA A 5 2.46 10.61 52.70
N SER A 6 1.71 11.71 52.89
CA SER A 6 0.45 11.95 52.17
C SER A 6 0.64 12.47 50.75
N SER A 7 1.77 13.09 50.42
CA SER A 7 2.05 13.64 49.09
C SER A 7 2.61 12.60 48.09
N ARG A 8 3.20 11.50 48.59
CA ARG A 8 3.65 10.38 47.73
C ARG A 8 2.53 9.42 47.37
N GLU A 9 1.55 9.18 48.25
CA GLU A 9 0.41 8.30 47.94
C GLU A 9 -0.59 8.92 46.94
N GLN A 10 -0.66 10.25 46.86
CA GLN A 10 -1.48 10.92 45.83
C GLN A 10 -0.77 10.93 44.46
N ALA A 11 0.56 11.09 44.44
CA ALA A 11 1.36 11.07 43.20
C ALA A 11 1.49 9.66 42.57
N ASP A 12 1.37 8.60 43.37
CA ASP A 12 1.34 7.20 42.88
C ASP A 12 -0.05 6.73 42.42
N LYS A 13 -1.13 7.45 42.80
CA LYS A 13 -2.48 7.21 42.25
C LYS A 13 -2.68 7.87 40.89
N ASP A 14 -2.02 8.99 40.62
CA ASP A 14 -2.08 9.69 39.33
C ASP A 14 -1.15 9.10 38.25
N LYS A 15 -0.29 8.13 38.59
CA LYS A 15 0.53 7.37 37.62
C LYS A 15 -0.01 5.98 37.25
N LYS A 16 -1.17 5.58 37.79
CA LYS A 16 -1.78 4.25 37.58
C LYS A 16 -3.04 4.25 36.71
N SER A 17 -3.31 5.28 35.92
CA SER A 17 -4.48 5.33 35.01
C SER A 17 -4.16 5.43 33.51
N VAL A 18 -2.89 5.34 33.09
CA VAL A 18 -2.52 5.47 31.65
C VAL A 18 -2.31 4.12 30.93
N TYR A 19 -2.31 3.00 31.66
CA TYR A 19 -2.20 1.66 31.04
C TYR A 19 -3.28 0.75 31.58
N GLY A 20 -4.36 0.63 30.80
CA GLY A 20 -5.48 -0.25 31.15
C GLY A 20 -6.79 0.13 30.47
N GLN A 21 -6.76 0.52 29.19
CA GLN A 21 -7.94 0.27 28.37
C GLN A 21 -7.89 -1.19 27.93
N PRO A 22 -9.01 -1.94 28.00
CA PRO A 22 -9.04 -3.30 27.49
C PRO A 22 -8.64 -3.28 26.01
N PRO A 23 -8.03 -4.37 25.49
CA PRO A 23 -7.76 -4.46 24.06
C PRO A 23 -9.06 -4.17 23.32
N PHE A 24 -8.98 -3.25 22.35
CA PHE A 24 -10.08 -2.94 21.45
C PHE A 24 -10.68 -4.26 20.98
N LYS A 25 -11.99 -4.48 21.21
CA LYS A 25 -12.66 -5.72 20.77
C LYS A 25 -12.41 -5.87 19.29
N SER A 26 -11.74 -6.94 18.91
CA SER A 26 -11.45 -7.30 17.53
C SER A 26 -12.73 -7.18 16.71
N SER A 27 -12.66 -6.41 15.63
CA SER A 27 -13.81 -6.30 14.73
C SER A 27 -14.05 -7.68 14.10
N LYS A 28 -15.31 -7.98 13.71
CA LYS A 28 -15.63 -9.21 12.96
C LYS A 28 -14.75 -9.38 11.72
N ARG A 29 -14.29 -8.26 11.14
CA ARG A 29 -13.40 -8.26 9.98
C ARG A 29 -11.96 -8.68 10.33
N GLN A 30 -11.41 -8.18 11.42
CA GLN A 30 -10.06 -8.56 11.87
C GLN A 30 -9.93 -10.07 12.10
N HIS A 31 -10.96 -10.71 12.66
CA HIS A 31 -10.99 -12.17 12.77
C HIS A 31 -10.98 -12.89 11.42
N LEU A 32 -11.64 -12.33 10.40
CA LEU A 32 -11.62 -12.90 9.05
C LEU A 32 -10.24 -12.77 8.39
N ASP A 33 -9.59 -11.63 8.56
CA ASP A 33 -8.25 -11.37 8.03
C ASP A 33 -7.21 -12.30 8.69
N GLU A 34 -7.36 -12.58 10.00
CA GLU A 34 -6.58 -13.57 10.75
C GLU A 34 -6.80 -15.00 10.28
N GLU A 35 -8.06 -15.40 10.10
CA GLU A 35 -8.38 -16.71 9.54
C GLU A 35 -7.82 -16.88 8.12
N GLU A 36 -7.84 -15.81 7.32
CA GLU A 36 -7.27 -15.81 5.97
C GLU A 36 -5.74 -15.94 6.01
N GLN A 37 -5.06 -15.22 6.91
CA GLN A 37 -3.62 -15.34 7.13
C GLN A 37 -3.23 -16.76 7.56
N GLU A 38 -3.95 -17.37 8.50
CA GLU A 38 -3.69 -18.75 8.92
C GLU A 38 -3.95 -19.77 7.81
N LYS A 39 -4.99 -19.58 6.99
CA LYS A 39 -5.23 -20.39 5.78
C LYS A 39 -4.09 -20.22 4.78
N SER A 40 -3.62 -18.99 4.58
CA SER A 40 -2.49 -18.64 3.70
C SER A 40 -1.21 -19.35 4.13
N VAL A 41 -0.85 -19.27 5.42
CA VAL A 41 0.33 -19.95 5.95
C VAL A 41 0.27 -21.46 5.76
N LYS A 42 -0.85 -22.10 6.12
CA LYS A 42 -1.02 -23.56 5.97
C LYS A 42 -0.84 -24.03 4.53
N LYS A 43 -1.31 -23.22 3.57
CA LYS A 43 -1.16 -23.51 2.14
C LYS A 43 0.28 -23.33 1.67
N MET A 44 0.90 -22.20 2.02
CA MET A 44 2.29 -21.95 1.65
C MET A 44 3.25 -23.02 2.20
N LYS A 45 2.98 -23.60 3.38
CA LYS A 45 3.72 -24.78 3.89
C LYS A 45 3.60 -26.02 3.02
N GLN A 46 2.45 -26.24 2.41
CA GLN A 46 2.18 -27.42 1.57
C GLN A 46 2.73 -27.26 0.15
N TYR A 47 3.09 -26.03 -0.24
CA TYR A 47 3.59 -25.77 -1.57
C TYR A 47 5.02 -26.29 -1.71
N PRO A 48 5.31 -27.06 -2.77
CA PRO A 48 6.68 -27.47 -3.05
C PRO A 48 7.54 -26.23 -3.22
N SER A 49 8.75 -26.27 -2.68
CA SER A 49 9.77 -25.25 -2.90
C SER A 49 9.87 -24.87 -4.37
N THR A 50 9.82 -23.57 -4.64
CA THR A 50 9.91 -23.07 -6.01
C THR A 50 11.25 -23.30 -6.69
N SER A 51 12.23 -23.88 -5.99
CA SER A 51 13.45 -24.43 -6.61
C SER A 51 13.20 -25.48 -7.71
N PHE A 52 11.95 -25.96 -7.88
CA PHE A 52 11.57 -26.91 -8.96
C PHE A 52 10.28 -26.53 -9.73
N VAL A 53 9.75 -25.32 -9.58
CA VAL A 53 8.44 -24.97 -10.14
C VAL A 53 8.57 -24.43 -11.57
N LEU A 54 8.35 -25.30 -12.55
CA LEU A 54 7.97 -24.87 -13.91
C LEU A 54 6.81 -23.87 -13.80
N LEU A 55 6.85 -22.82 -14.61
CA LEU A 55 5.82 -21.77 -14.75
C LEU A 55 4.37 -22.34 -14.86
N SER A 56 4.25 -23.58 -15.36
CA SER A 56 3.00 -24.35 -15.46
C SER A 56 2.35 -24.68 -14.10
N ASN A 57 3.13 -24.93 -13.05
CA ASN A 57 2.62 -25.21 -11.71
C ASN A 57 2.20 -23.92 -11.00
N LEU A 58 2.99 -22.83 -11.12
CA LEU A 58 2.59 -21.52 -10.61
C LEU A 58 1.26 -21.04 -11.22
N ARG A 59 1.07 -21.23 -12.53
CA ARG A 59 -0.21 -20.89 -13.18
C ARG A 59 -1.37 -21.63 -12.55
N LYS A 60 -1.21 -22.92 -12.19
CA LYS A 60 -2.25 -23.70 -11.50
C LYS A 60 -2.52 -23.17 -10.09
N TYR A 61 -1.48 -22.81 -9.34
CA TYR A 61 -1.59 -22.31 -7.96
C TYR A 61 -2.25 -20.93 -7.92
N GLN A 62 -1.76 -20.00 -8.75
CA GLN A 62 -2.28 -18.64 -8.81
C GLN A 62 -3.69 -18.58 -9.40
N ALA A 63 -4.02 -19.42 -10.39
CA ALA A 63 -5.35 -19.42 -11.00
C ALA A 63 -6.48 -19.90 -10.05
N LYS A 64 -6.15 -20.68 -9.03
CA LYS A 64 -7.15 -21.20 -8.07
C LYS A 64 -7.22 -20.38 -6.79
N GLU A 65 -6.07 -19.95 -6.27
CA GLU A 65 -5.99 -19.55 -4.86
C GLU A 65 -5.40 -18.16 -4.64
N ARG A 66 -4.75 -17.59 -5.67
CA ARG A 66 -4.03 -16.30 -5.59
C ARG A 66 -3.19 -16.22 -4.31
N ALA A 67 -2.33 -17.21 -4.09
CA ALA A 67 -1.62 -17.38 -2.83
C ALA A 67 -0.51 -16.34 -2.63
N LEU A 68 0.08 -15.85 -3.72
CA LEU A 68 1.07 -14.78 -3.74
C LEU A 68 0.49 -13.56 -4.46
N LEU A 69 0.54 -12.38 -3.86
CA LEU A 69 0.06 -11.14 -4.47
C LEU A 69 1.24 -10.41 -5.10
N ILE A 70 1.60 -10.86 -6.31
CA ILE A 70 2.78 -10.43 -7.10
C ILE A 70 2.40 -9.73 -8.43
N GLY A 71 1.12 -9.36 -8.59
CA GLY A 71 0.59 -8.80 -9.84
C GLY A 71 0.48 -9.78 -11.01
N ARG A 72 0.67 -11.09 -10.75
CA ARG A 72 0.63 -12.15 -11.77
C ARG A 72 -0.17 -13.37 -11.29
N PRO A 73 -1.37 -13.64 -11.86
CA PRO A 73 -2.11 -12.85 -12.86
C PRO A 73 -2.47 -11.42 -12.42
N TYR A 74 -2.96 -10.60 -13.35
CA TYR A 74 -3.20 -9.15 -13.18
C TYR A 74 -3.97 -8.77 -11.91
N ASP A 75 -4.89 -9.62 -11.48
CA ASP A 75 -5.76 -9.43 -10.31
C ASP A 75 -5.15 -9.96 -8.99
N CYS A 76 -3.94 -10.52 -9.01
CA CYS A 76 -3.17 -10.89 -7.81
C CYS A 76 -2.43 -9.69 -7.23
N VAL A 77 -3.15 -8.63 -6.89
CA VAL A 77 -2.62 -7.41 -6.27
C VAL A 77 -3.28 -7.15 -4.93
N SER A 78 -2.63 -6.34 -4.09
CA SER A 78 -3.19 -5.86 -2.82
C SER A 78 -3.16 -4.33 -2.78
N THR A 79 -3.41 -3.78 -1.60
CA THR A 79 -3.05 -2.40 -1.26
C THR A 79 -1.56 -2.17 -1.57
N PRO A 80 -1.17 -1.05 -2.22
CA PRO A 80 0.23 -0.75 -2.53
C PRO A 80 1.15 -0.86 -1.31
N LEU A 81 2.33 -1.47 -1.47
CA LEU A 81 3.27 -1.71 -0.37
C LEU A 81 3.62 -0.45 0.41
N VAL A 82 3.76 0.67 -0.30
CA VAL A 82 4.11 1.97 0.27
C VAL A 82 3.07 2.48 1.27
N LEU A 83 1.84 1.96 1.26
CA LEU A 83 0.82 2.28 2.26
C LEU A 83 0.95 1.42 3.52
N TYR A 84 1.59 0.25 3.45
CA TYR A 84 1.78 -0.65 4.59
C TYR A 84 2.98 -0.29 5.46
N ASN A 85 4.03 0.28 4.86
CA ASN A 85 5.18 0.80 5.59
C ASN A 85 5.85 1.94 4.77
N SER A 86 6.16 3.05 5.43
CA SER A 86 6.73 4.23 4.77
C SER A 86 8.10 3.97 4.17
N VAL A 87 8.86 2.98 4.66
CA VAL A 87 10.21 2.66 4.21
C VAL A 87 10.30 2.40 2.71
N PHE A 88 9.25 1.83 2.11
CA PHE A 88 9.21 1.56 0.67
C PHE A 88 9.05 2.86 -0.13
N SER A 89 8.33 3.85 0.42
CA SER A 89 8.28 5.18 -0.17
C SER A 89 9.59 5.93 0.03
N ASP A 90 10.22 5.81 1.20
CA ASP A 90 11.50 6.46 1.49
C ASP A 90 12.56 5.94 0.51
N PHE A 91 12.64 4.61 0.32
CA PHE A 91 13.48 3.99 -0.70
C PHE A 91 13.20 4.57 -2.11
N LYS A 92 11.93 4.62 -2.53
CA LYS A 92 11.58 5.17 -3.85
C LYS A 92 11.96 6.64 -4.00
N ARG A 93 11.77 7.46 -2.96
CA ARG A 93 12.18 8.87 -2.95
C ARG A 93 13.69 8.98 -3.10
N ASP A 94 14.44 8.25 -2.28
CA ASP A 94 15.89 8.34 -2.23
C ASP A 94 16.51 7.84 -3.55
N TYR A 95 15.99 6.74 -4.10
CA TYR A 95 16.42 6.20 -5.40
C TYR A 95 16.23 7.20 -6.56
N ASN A 96 15.14 7.97 -6.53
CA ASN A 96 14.82 8.98 -7.53
C ASN A 96 15.39 10.37 -7.22
N THR A 97 16.14 10.54 -6.13
CA THR A 97 16.77 11.82 -5.77
C THR A 97 18.13 11.93 -6.45
N GLU A 98 18.21 12.72 -7.53
CA GLU A 98 19.45 12.86 -8.34
C GLU A 98 20.68 13.21 -7.49
N ASN A 99 20.52 14.11 -6.51
CA ASN A 99 21.58 14.60 -5.62
C ASN A 99 21.62 13.87 -4.26
N LEU A 100 21.25 12.59 -4.21
CA LEU A 100 21.31 11.81 -2.97
C LEU A 100 22.75 11.81 -2.40
N PRO A 101 22.96 12.24 -1.14
CA PRO A 101 24.31 12.34 -0.58
C PRO A 101 25.03 10.98 -0.52
N MET A 102 26.16 10.87 -1.24
CA MET A 102 27.02 9.69 -1.31
C MET A 102 28.48 10.12 -1.22
N ASN A 103 29.29 9.37 -0.46
CA ASN A 103 30.72 9.65 -0.30
C ASN A 103 31.55 8.98 -1.41
N LYS A 104 32.84 9.34 -1.51
CA LYS A 104 33.77 8.79 -2.51
C LYS A 104 33.90 7.26 -2.42
N GLU A 105 33.82 6.70 -1.21
CA GLU A 105 33.94 5.27 -0.98
C GLU A 105 32.76 4.50 -1.57
N HIS A 106 31.55 5.02 -1.43
CA HIS A 106 30.33 4.45 -2.02
C HIS A 106 30.39 4.40 -3.54
N TYR A 107 30.88 5.47 -4.18
CA TYR A 107 31.06 5.47 -5.64
C TYR A 107 32.11 4.45 -6.09
N ARG A 108 33.24 4.36 -5.39
CA ARG A 108 34.29 3.38 -5.70
C ARG A 108 33.78 1.95 -5.55
N TRP A 109 33.11 1.67 -4.44
CA TRP A 109 32.48 0.37 -4.16
C TRP A 109 31.43 0.01 -5.23
N THR A 110 30.64 0.99 -5.68
CA THR A 110 29.63 0.77 -6.72
C THR A 110 30.27 0.35 -8.04
N LEU A 111 31.34 1.04 -8.47
CA LEU A 111 32.04 0.72 -9.71
C LEU A 111 32.70 -0.67 -9.64
N GLU A 112 33.30 -1.01 -8.50
CA GLU A 112 33.86 -2.34 -8.24
C GLU A 112 32.76 -3.42 -8.28
N THR A 113 31.59 -3.16 -7.69
CA THR A 113 30.44 -4.07 -7.77
C THR A 113 29.96 -4.26 -9.20
N ILE A 114 29.90 -3.19 -10.01
CA ILE A 114 29.54 -3.27 -11.44
C ILE A 114 30.57 -4.12 -12.20
N GLU A 115 31.85 -3.92 -11.96
CA GLU A 115 32.92 -4.69 -12.61
C GLU A 115 32.81 -6.19 -12.29
N LEU A 116 32.61 -6.52 -11.00
CA LEU A 116 32.48 -7.90 -10.55
C LEU A 116 31.22 -8.58 -11.10
N MET A 117 30.06 -7.91 -11.04
CA MET A 117 28.79 -8.50 -11.47
C MET A 117 28.65 -8.58 -13.00
N ALA A 118 29.50 -7.88 -13.75
CA ALA A 118 29.58 -8.00 -15.20
C ALA A 118 30.37 -9.23 -15.69
N ASP A 119 31.09 -9.93 -14.81
CA ASP A 119 31.90 -11.09 -15.19
C ASP A 119 31.04 -12.35 -15.43
N PHE A 120 31.59 -13.29 -16.20
CA PHE A 120 30.94 -14.56 -16.49
C PHE A 120 31.32 -15.61 -15.45
N TYR A 121 30.36 -15.96 -14.59
CA TYR A 121 30.53 -17.03 -13.62
C TYR A 121 30.10 -18.39 -14.19
N MET A 122 30.94 -19.39 -14.01
CA MET A 122 30.69 -20.77 -14.47
C MET A 122 29.59 -21.47 -13.68
N ASP A 123 29.32 -21.01 -12.46
CA ASP A 123 28.31 -21.57 -11.56
C ASP A 123 27.73 -20.49 -10.63
N GLU A 124 26.49 -20.71 -10.19
CA GLU A 124 25.70 -19.79 -9.36
C GLU A 124 26.36 -19.50 -8.00
N ASN A 125 27.04 -20.50 -7.41
CA ASN A 125 27.68 -20.36 -6.10
C ASN A 125 28.89 -19.43 -6.15
N SER A 126 29.63 -19.43 -7.25
CA SER A 126 30.74 -18.50 -7.47
C SER A 126 30.24 -17.04 -7.55
N CYS A 127 29.18 -16.78 -8.34
CA CYS A 127 28.53 -15.46 -8.41
C CYS A 127 28.00 -15.02 -7.04
N GLN A 128 27.29 -15.93 -6.35
CA GLN A 128 26.73 -15.70 -5.03
C GLN A 128 27.77 -15.25 -4.01
N LYS A 129 28.92 -15.94 -3.92
CA LYS A 129 29.99 -15.56 -2.98
C LYS A 129 30.53 -14.16 -3.23
N VAL A 130 30.74 -13.81 -4.49
CA VAL A 130 31.26 -12.47 -4.85
C VAL A 130 30.24 -11.40 -4.48
N PHE A 131 28.96 -11.63 -4.80
CA PHE A 131 27.91 -10.67 -4.46
C PHE A 131 27.68 -10.55 -2.95
N HIS A 132 27.71 -11.67 -2.21
CA HIS A 132 27.63 -11.66 -0.75
C HIS A 132 28.72 -10.83 -0.10
N GLU A 133 29.94 -10.88 -0.61
CA GLU A 133 31.04 -10.04 -0.13
C GLU A 133 30.74 -8.56 -0.36
N GLN A 134 30.21 -8.18 -1.53
CA GLN A 134 29.82 -6.80 -1.81
C GLN A 134 28.70 -6.33 -0.88
N LEU A 135 27.69 -7.16 -0.63
CA LEU A 135 26.61 -6.84 0.32
C LEU A 135 27.12 -6.76 1.76
N ARG A 136 28.05 -7.62 2.16
CA ARG A 136 28.69 -7.55 3.48
C ARG A 136 29.37 -6.20 3.69
N ILE A 137 30.10 -5.72 2.68
CA ILE A 137 30.75 -4.40 2.71
C ILE A 137 29.70 -3.28 2.79
N LEU A 138 28.65 -3.36 1.96
CA LEU A 138 27.59 -2.34 1.90
C LEU A 138 26.80 -2.21 3.22
N PHE A 139 26.46 -3.33 3.86
CA PHE A 139 25.60 -3.34 5.05
C PHE A 139 26.38 -3.45 6.37
N GLY A 140 27.69 -3.76 6.31
CA GLY A 140 28.50 -4.02 7.50
C GLY A 140 28.03 -5.24 8.31
N GLN A 141 27.36 -6.19 7.65
CA GLN A 141 26.78 -7.38 8.27
C GLN A 141 27.01 -8.61 7.37
N GLU A 142 27.37 -9.73 7.98
CA GLU A 142 27.51 -11.01 7.27
C GLU A 142 26.18 -11.45 6.66
N VAL A 143 26.21 -11.83 5.38
CA VAL A 143 25.08 -12.46 4.69
C VAL A 143 25.06 -13.93 5.07
N THR A 144 23.92 -14.39 5.60
CA THR A 144 23.76 -15.79 6.02
C THR A 144 22.79 -16.50 5.11
N GLU A 145 23.03 -17.79 4.86
CA GLU A 145 22.08 -18.67 4.20
C GLU A 145 21.21 -19.38 5.25
N ASP A 146 19.90 -19.43 5.01
CA ASP A 146 18.95 -20.06 5.93
C ASP A 146 18.32 -21.28 5.23
N GLN A 147 18.56 -22.48 5.78
CA GLN A 147 17.90 -23.70 5.33
C GLN A 147 16.54 -23.84 6.01
N LEU A 148 15.48 -24.03 5.22
CA LEU A 148 14.10 -24.10 5.68
C LEU A 148 13.69 -25.53 6.09
N GLU A 149 12.58 -25.64 6.86
CA GLU A 149 12.04 -26.93 7.35
C GLU A 149 11.72 -27.91 6.20
N ASP A 150 11.39 -27.40 5.01
CA ASP A 150 11.09 -28.19 3.81
C ASP A 150 12.35 -28.52 2.96
N LYS A 151 13.55 -28.26 3.51
CA LYS A 151 14.88 -28.42 2.91
C LYS A 151 15.20 -27.45 1.77
N SER A 152 14.32 -26.50 1.46
CA SER A 152 14.69 -25.38 0.58
C SER A 152 15.67 -24.45 1.28
N SER A 153 16.43 -23.68 0.51
CA SER A 153 17.31 -22.63 1.02
C SER A 153 17.02 -21.33 0.28
N ASN A 154 17.22 -20.21 0.98
CA ASN A 154 17.43 -18.94 0.30
C ASN A 154 18.90 -18.83 -0.12
N ASP A 155 19.14 -17.96 -1.10
CA ASP A 155 20.48 -17.66 -1.60
C ASP A 155 21.21 -16.71 -0.64
N GLY A 156 20.50 -15.95 0.19
CA GLY A 156 21.05 -15.21 1.33
C GLY A 156 20.02 -14.34 2.04
N VAL A 157 20.27 -14.02 3.31
CA VAL A 157 19.42 -13.13 4.12
C VAL A 157 20.25 -12.22 5.03
N LEU A 158 19.68 -11.04 5.33
CA LEU A 158 20.06 -10.25 6.49
C LEU A 158 18.87 -10.17 7.44
N ASN A 159 19.14 -10.62 8.66
CA ASN A 159 18.17 -10.66 9.75
C ASN A 159 18.53 -9.64 10.82
N PHE A 160 17.51 -9.09 11.45
CA PHE A 160 17.66 -8.31 12.67
C PHE A 160 18.01 -9.26 13.83
N CYS A 161 19.30 -9.28 14.19
CA CYS A 161 19.95 -10.36 14.95
C CYS A 161 19.29 -10.70 16.29
N THR A 162 18.61 -9.76 16.94
CA THR A 162 17.99 -10.02 18.25
C THR A 162 16.68 -10.81 18.16
N ARG A 163 16.02 -10.82 16.99
CA ARG A 163 14.68 -11.42 16.82
C ARG A 163 14.52 -12.31 15.58
N ASN A 164 15.55 -12.51 14.77
CA ASN A 164 15.46 -13.21 13.48
C ASN A 164 14.33 -12.65 12.59
N LEU A 165 14.17 -11.33 12.58
CA LEU A 165 13.22 -10.65 11.70
C LEU A 165 13.94 -10.29 10.41
N LEU A 166 13.40 -10.75 9.29
CA LEU A 166 13.98 -10.53 7.97
C LEU A 166 13.75 -9.07 7.54
N TYR A 167 14.83 -8.39 7.16
CA TYR A 167 14.75 -7.05 6.56
C TYR A 167 15.33 -6.99 5.15
N LEU A 168 16.16 -7.97 4.77
CA LEU A 168 16.67 -8.15 3.41
C LEU A 168 16.72 -9.64 3.07
N LEU A 169 16.11 -10.01 1.94
CA LEU A 169 16.25 -11.33 1.32
C LEU A 169 17.00 -11.18 0.00
N ILE A 170 17.83 -12.15 -0.34
CA ILE A 170 18.65 -12.15 -1.55
C ILE A 170 18.30 -13.40 -2.36
N GLY A 171 18.04 -13.19 -3.65
CA GLY A 171 17.89 -14.22 -4.66
C GLY A 171 18.86 -14.02 -5.79
N ILE A 172 19.61 -15.06 -6.11
CA ILE A 172 20.69 -15.06 -7.08
C ILE A 172 20.46 -16.18 -8.07
N LYS A 173 20.49 -15.86 -9.35
CA LYS A 173 20.50 -16.83 -10.43
C LYS A 173 21.65 -16.52 -11.35
N ASN A 174 22.25 -17.56 -11.92
CA ASN A 174 23.42 -17.36 -12.78
C ASN A 174 23.10 -16.48 -14.00
N GLU A 175 21.90 -16.61 -14.58
CA GLU A 175 21.44 -15.83 -15.73
C GLU A 175 19.91 -15.67 -15.72
N ILE A 176 19.39 -14.69 -16.50
CA ILE A 176 17.93 -14.46 -16.65
C ILE A 176 17.21 -15.69 -17.25
N ASP A 177 17.88 -16.46 -18.11
CA ASP A 177 17.27 -17.58 -18.84
C ASP A 177 17.38 -18.94 -18.14
N ALA A 178 17.75 -18.96 -16.85
CA ALA A 178 17.89 -20.17 -16.02
C ALA A 178 16.56 -20.93 -15.75
N GLY A 179 15.53 -20.72 -16.58
CA GLY A 179 14.28 -21.46 -16.58
C GLY A 179 13.26 -20.97 -15.56
N TYR A 180 13.46 -19.78 -14.99
CA TYR A 180 12.78 -19.38 -13.77
C TYR A 180 12.62 -17.86 -13.62
N ASP A 181 11.67 -17.44 -12.77
CA ASP A 181 11.27 -16.05 -12.62
C ASP A 181 11.71 -15.50 -11.25
N PRO A 182 12.66 -14.55 -11.20
CA PRO A 182 13.22 -14.05 -9.93
C PRO A 182 12.19 -13.43 -8.99
N VAL A 183 11.10 -12.84 -9.52
CA VAL A 183 10.04 -12.23 -8.69
C VAL A 183 9.23 -13.30 -7.98
N ILE A 184 8.94 -14.40 -8.67
CA ILE A 184 8.20 -15.54 -8.10
C ILE A 184 9.00 -16.23 -7.02
N TRP A 185 10.31 -16.32 -7.20
CA TRP A 185 11.24 -16.86 -6.20
C TRP A 185 11.34 -16.03 -4.96
N ALA A 186 11.55 -14.74 -5.13
CA ALA A 186 11.60 -13.76 -4.07
C ALA A 186 10.34 -13.88 -3.22
N ALA A 187 9.18 -13.92 -3.88
CA ALA A 187 7.89 -14.07 -3.25
C ALA A 187 7.72 -15.38 -2.47
N ASP A 188 8.08 -16.52 -3.06
CA ASP A 188 7.98 -17.83 -2.41
C ASP A 188 8.94 -17.96 -1.23
N SER A 189 10.20 -17.55 -1.41
CA SER A 189 11.23 -17.59 -0.37
C SER A 189 10.85 -16.73 0.83
N TYR A 190 10.40 -15.49 0.60
CA TYR A 190 9.88 -14.61 1.64
C TYR A 190 8.68 -15.23 2.37
N ALA A 191 7.70 -15.74 1.63
CA ALA A 191 6.51 -16.34 2.21
C ALA A 191 6.86 -17.55 3.07
N LYS A 192 7.68 -18.48 2.54
CA LYS A 192 8.11 -19.70 3.23
C LYS A 192 8.90 -19.39 4.49
N TYR A 193 9.74 -18.36 4.49
CA TYR A 193 10.47 -17.92 5.69
C TYR A 193 9.52 -17.72 6.87
N TYR A 194 8.40 -17.02 6.67
CA TYR A 194 7.42 -16.74 7.72
C TYR A 194 6.43 -17.87 7.98
N THR A 195 6.34 -18.87 7.09
CA THR A 195 5.58 -20.07 7.43
C THR A 195 6.27 -20.93 8.50
N GLN A 196 7.59 -20.86 8.63
CA GLN A 196 8.34 -21.73 9.55
C GLN A 196 7.82 -21.65 10.99
N SER A 197 7.88 -22.77 11.70
CA SER A 197 7.37 -22.85 13.08
C SER A 197 8.05 -21.84 14.01
N LYS A 198 9.34 -21.54 13.76
CA LYS A 198 10.10 -20.52 14.51
C LYS A 198 9.69 -19.07 14.20
N ASN A 199 9.17 -18.79 13.01
CA ASN A 199 8.95 -17.43 12.49
C ASN A 199 7.45 -17.05 12.41
N HIS A 200 6.56 -18.03 12.27
CA HIS A 200 5.10 -17.82 12.14
C HIS A 200 4.50 -16.92 13.21
N LYS A 201 5.00 -17.04 14.44
CA LYS A 201 4.57 -16.22 15.59
C LYS A 201 4.68 -14.71 15.32
N PHE A 202 5.62 -14.29 14.48
CA PHE A 202 5.85 -12.89 14.20
C PHE A 202 4.71 -12.25 13.42
N LEU A 203 4.00 -13.02 12.57
CA LEU A 203 2.89 -12.55 11.73
C LEU A 203 1.73 -11.91 12.50
N LYS A 204 1.67 -12.16 13.82
CA LYS A 204 0.72 -11.51 14.74
C LYS A 204 1.10 -10.07 15.09
N GLY A 205 2.40 -9.75 15.14
CA GLY A 205 2.90 -8.50 15.68
C GLY A 205 2.99 -7.35 14.69
N CYS A 206 3.31 -7.63 13.41
CA CYS A 206 3.25 -6.64 12.34
C CYS A 206 3.17 -7.32 10.96
N ASN A 207 3.21 -6.52 9.89
CA ASN A 207 3.12 -6.98 8.50
C ASN A 207 4.46 -7.42 7.87
N MET A 208 5.52 -7.63 8.66
CA MET A 208 6.82 -8.17 8.20
C MET A 208 7.43 -7.46 6.98
N PRO A 209 7.62 -6.14 6.99
CA PRO A 209 8.16 -5.43 5.83
C PRO A 209 9.62 -5.82 5.53
N CYS A 210 9.92 -6.14 4.28
CA CYS A 210 11.23 -6.65 3.86
C CYS A 210 11.60 -6.10 2.48
N PHE A 211 12.89 -5.80 2.26
CA PHE A 211 13.42 -5.64 0.90
C PHE A 211 13.84 -7.00 0.34
N ILE A 212 13.74 -7.16 -0.98
CA ILE A 212 14.25 -8.35 -1.66
C ILE A 212 15.13 -7.91 -2.82
N ILE A 213 16.35 -8.44 -2.89
CA ILE A 213 17.23 -8.31 -4.05
C ILE A 213 16.98 -9.51 -4.95
N ALA A 214 16.62 -9.25 -6.20
CA ALA A 214 16.60 -10.24 -7.27
C ALA A 214 17.77 -9.97 -8.21
N LEU A 215 18.78 -10.82 -8.20
CA LEU A 215 19.95 -10.80 -9.07
C LEU A 215 19.87 -11.99 -10.05
N ALA A 216 20.00 -11.72 -11.35
CA ALA A 216 20.07 -12.75 -12.38
C ALA A 216 21.15 -12.37 -13.40
N GLY A 217 22.29 -13.06 -13.38
CA GLY A 217 23.50 -12.60 -14.09
C GLY A 217 23.85 -11.17 -13.68
N PRO A 218 24.07 -10.24 -14.62
CA PRO A 218 24.37 -8.85 -14.30
C PRO A 218 23.11 -8.00 -14.02
N TRP A 219 21.91 -8.58 -13.88
CA TRP A 219 20.67 -7.81 -13.76
C TRP A 219 20.16 -7.79 -12.32
N ILE A 220 20.03 -6.60 -11.73
CA ILE A 220 19.55 -6.42 -10.36
C ILE A 220 18.18 -5.72 -10.32
N SER A 221 17.27 -6.21 -9.47
CA SER A 221 16.03 -5.53 -9.14
C SER A 221 15.82 -5.55 -7.62
N VAL A 222 15.28 -4.46 -7.08
CA VAL A 222 14.85 -4.37 -5.69
C VAL A 222 13.32 -4.45 -5.62
N LEU A 223 12.82 -5.38 -4.84
CA LEU A 223 11.41 -5.55 -4.50
C LEU A 223 11.17 -5.19 -3.04
N GLY A 224 9.91 -4.89 -2.72
CA GLY A 224 9.42 -4.84 -1.35
C GLY A 224 8.50 -6.04 -1.10
N ALA A 225 8.36 -6.42 0.17
CA ALA A 225 7.42 -7.45 0.60
C ALA A 225 6.79 -7.10 1.95
N VAL A 226 5.52 -7.48 2.11
CA VAL A 226 4.83 -7.55 3.41
C VAL A 226 3.99 -8.83 3.47
N TYR A 227 3.66 -9.27 4.67
CA TYR A 227 2.78 -10.40 4.93
C TYR A 227 1.56 -9.92 5.73
N VAL A 228 0.46 -9.70 5.02
CA VAL A 228 -0.85 -9.35 5.58
C VAL A 228 -1.74 -10.60 5.62
N GLU A 229 -2.92 -10.62 5.01
CA GLU A 229 -3.69 -11.85 4.81
C GLU A 229 -2.92 -12.84 3.92
N LYS A 230 -2.18 -12.31 2.95
CA LYS A 230 -1.30 -13.05 2.06
C LYS A 230 0.02 -12.31 1.88
N PRO A 231 1.09 -12.98 1.43
CA PRO A 231 2.30 -12.31 0.99
C PRO A 231 1.99 -11.36 -0.17
N VAL A 232 2.37 -10.09 -0.01
CA VAL A 232 2.30 -9.04 -1.03
C VAL A 232 3.71 -8.64 -1.39
N ILE A 233 4.05 -8.72 -2.67
CA ILE A 233 5.37 -8.39 -3.16
C ILE A 233 5.22 -7.52 -4.40
N GLU A 234 5.92 -6.39 -4.43
CA GLU A 234 5.90 -5.45 -5.54
C GLU A 234 7.32 -5.06 -5.93
N PRO A 235 7.62 -4.94 -7.24
CA PRO A 235 8.88 -4.36 -7.68
C PRO A 235 8.94 -2.88 -7.27
N LEU A 236 10.04 -2.49 -6.62
CA LEU A 236 10.33 -1.09 -6.31
C LEU A 236 11.18 -0.44 -7.40
N THR A 237 11.96 -1.25 -8.13
CA THR A 237 12.76 -0.85 -9.30
C THR A 237 12.54 -1.78 -10.49
N ALA A 238 12.92 -1.34 -11.68
CA ALA A 238 13.09 -2.23 -12.82
C ALA A 238 14.31 -3.16 -12.59
N PHE A 239 14.56 -4.06 -13.53
CA PHE A 239 15.87 -4.72 -13.64
C PHE A 239 16.87 -3.73 -14.22
N GLU A 240 17.79 -3.27 -13.37
CA GLU A 240 18.88 -2.40 -13.74
C GLU A 240 20.12 -3.25 -14.06
N PRO A 241 20.86 -2.96 -15.13
CA PRO A 241 22.07 -3.71 -15.44
C PRO A 241 23.23 -3.26 -14.56
N LEU A 242 23.96 -4.20 -13.99
CA LEU A 242 25.25 -4.03 -13.31
C LEU A 242 26.37 -4.29 -14.31
N ILE A 243 26.40 -3.49 -15.38
CA ILE A 243 27.44 -3.57 -16.42
C ILE A 243 28.05 -2.19 -16.65
N HIS A 244 29.26 -2.18 -17.19
CA HIS A 244 29.85 -0.93 -17.63
C HIS A 244 29.13 -0.41 -18.88
N VAL A 245 28.39 0.67 -18.72
CA VAL A 245 27.88 1.49 -19.81
C VAL A 245 28.71 2.77 -19.82
N ASN A 246 29.13 3.24 -21.00
CA ASN A 246 29.83 4.52 -21.13
C ASN A 246 28.85 5.71 -20.98
N ASP A 247 28.10 5.70 -19.88
CA ASP A 247 27.10 6.68 -19.46
C ASP A 247 27.20 6.86 -17.95
N LEU A 248 27.70 8.02 -17.52
CA LEU A 248 27.84 8.35 -16.11
C LEU A 248 26.49 8.35 -15.39
N THR A 249 25.41 8.72 -16.09
CA THR A 249 24.04 8.73 -15.55
C THR A 249 23.63 7.34 -15.07
N HIS A 250 24.03 6.30 -15.81
CA HIS A 250 23.76 4.92 -15.45
C HIS A 250 24.53 4.51 -14.19
N SER A 251 25.84 4.74 -14.13
CA SER A 251 26.63 4.42 -12.93
C SER A 251 26.15 5.18 -11.69
N GLU A 252 25.76 6.45 -11.83
CA GLU A 252 25.15 7.22 -10.75
C GLU A 252 23.79 6.66 -10.33
N LYS A 253 22.98 6.18 -11.27
CA LYS A 253 21.70 5.53 -10.98
C LYS A 253 21.89 4.24 -10.17
N ILE A 254 22.89 3.42 -10.51
CA ILE A 254 23.25 2.22 -9.72
C ILE A 254 23.80 2.61 -8.34
N ALA A 255 24.61 3.66 -8.23
CA ALA A 255 25.08 4.16 -6.94
C ALA A 255 23.89 4.58 -6.04
N ARG A 256 22.92 5.31 -6.62
CA ARG A 256 21.68 5.69 -5.92
C ARG A 256 20.84 4.48 -5.52
N LEU A 257 20.75 3.45 -6.37
CA LEU A 257 20.03 2.20 -6.05
C LEU A 257 20.56 1.58 -4.75
N PHE A 258 21.87 1.34 -4.67
CA PHE A 258 22.50 0.73 -3.50
C PHE A 258 22.46 1.64 -2.27
N LYS A 259 22.62 2.96 -2.45
CA LYS A 259 22.51 3.90 -1.33
C LYS A 259 21.09 3.94 -0.77
N ALA A 260 20.08 4.02 -1.62
CA ALA A 260 18.68 3.99 -1.21
C ALA A 260 18.33 2.67 -0.52
N LEU A 261 18.84 1.54 -1.03
CA LEU A 261 18.64 0.23 -0.40
C LEU A 261 19.26 0.18 1.00
N HIS A 262 20.50 0.66 1.16
CA HIS A 262 21.17 0.76 2.46
C HIS A 262 20.37 1.61 3.45
N LEU A 263 19.95 2.82 3.07
CA LEU A 263 19.14 3.71 3.91
C LEU A 263 17.77 3.10 4.26
N GLY A 264 17.13 2.43 3.30
CA GLY A 264 15.88 1.72 3.51
C GLY A 264 16.04 0.55 4.49
N SER A 265 17.09 -0.27 4.33
CA SER A 265 17.39 -1.37 5.24
C SER A 265 17.66 -0.89 6.67
N ASP A 266 18.39 0.21 6.85
CA ASP A 266 18.60 0.80 8.17
C ASP A 266 17.30 1.35 8.77
N SER A 267 16.44 1.95 7.95
CA SER A 267 15.10 2.38 8.37
C SER A 267 14.23 1.20 8.80
N LEU A 268 14.33 0.05 8.12
CA LEU A 268 13.66 -1.19 8.53
C LEU A 268 14.21 -1.74 9.86
N LYS A 269 15.53 -1.72 10.06
CA LYS A 269 16.13 -2.10 11.35
C LYS A 269 15.57 -1.22 12.48
N ASN A 270 15.60 0.10 12.28
CA ASN A 270 15.05 1.08 13.24
C ASN A 270 13.55 0.84 13.52
N TYR A 271 12.78 0.53 12.47
CA TYR A 271 11.38 0.14 12.62
C TYR A 271 11.24 -1.10 13.50
N TYR A 272 11.99 -2.18 13.24
CA TYR A 272 11.95 -3.39 14.04
C TYR A 272 12.45 -3.19 15.48
N ASP A 273 13.44 -2.33 15.69
CA ASP A 273 13.91 -1.89 17.00
C ASP A 273 12.83 -1.16 17.80
N SER A 274 12.05 -0.31 17.12
CA SER A 274 10.96 0.45 17.74
C SER A 274 9.78 -0.42 18.17
N LEU A 275 9.65 -1.63 17.62
CA LEU A 275 8.58 -2.55 18.02
C LEU A 275 8.83 -3.03 19.46
N PRO A 276 7.88 -2.82 20.38
CA PRO A 276 8.04 -3.25 21.77
C PRO A 276 8.43 -4.74 21.83
N TYR A 277 9.32 -5.10 22.75
CA TYR A 277 9.78 -6.49 22.92
C TYR A 277 8.60 -7.45 23.14
N THR A 278 7.52 -6.95 23.74
CA THR A 278 6.25 -7.65 23.93
C THR A 278 5.36 -7.67 22.68
N THR A 279 5.48 -6.72 21.75
CA THR A 279 4.64 -6.59 20.53
C THR A 279 5.03 -7.59 19.43
N VAL A 280 6.24 -8.12 19.44
CA VAL A 280 6.55 -9.29 18.59
C VAL A 280 5.80 -10.56 19.06
N ASN A 281 5.23 -10.53 20.27
CA ASN A 281 4.37 -11.58 20.82
C ASN A 281 2.91 -11.12 21.07
N ASN A 282 2.58 -9.83 20.91
CA ASN A 282 1.21 -9.30 21.07
C ASN A 282 0.62 -8.97 19.70
N GLU A 283 -0.67 -9.21 19.55
CA GLU A 283 -1.38 -9.01 18.28
C GLU A 283 -1.54 -7.50 17.96
N ASP A 284 -0.96 -7.02 16.86
CA ASP A 284 -1.32 -5.71 16.27
C ASP A 284 -2.47 -5.92 15.28
N SER A 285 -3.68 -5.55 15.69
CA SER A 285 -4.88 -5.66 14.87
C SER A 285 -4.90 -4.71 13.66
N GLN A 286 -4.00 -3.73 13.61
CA GLN A 286 -3.87 -2.77 12.53
C GLN A 286 -2.88 -3.20 11.44
N ARG A 287 -2.18 -4.34 11.59
CA ARG A 287 -1.17 -4.84 10.63
C ARG A 287 -1.71 -5.07 9.21
N TYR A 288 -3.02 -5.27 9.06
CA TYR A 288 -3.70 -5.46 7.77
C TYR A 288 -4.05 -4.15 7.04
N TYR A 289 -3.82 -3.00 7.68
CA TYR A 289 -4.27 -1.69 7.22
C TYR A 289 -3.08 -0.76 6.90
N PRO A 290 -3.32 0.38 6.24
CA PRO A 290 -2.26 1.36 6.00
C PRO A 290 -1.59 1.84 7.29
N CYS A 291 -0.32 2.25 7.21
CA CYS A 291 0.48 2.65 8.36
C CYS A 291 0.11 4.03 8.93
N LEU A 292 -0.61 4.87 8.17
CA LEU A 292 -1.07 6.19 8.63
C LEU A 292 -2.17 6.01 9.68
N ARG A 293 -1.89 6.37 10.93
CA ARG A 293 -2.83 6.21 12.05
C ARG A 293 -3.01 7.49 12.88
N GLU A 294 -2.42 8.60 12.44
CA GLU A 294 -2.50 9.89 13.11
C GLU A 294 -2.43 11.01 12.09
N VAL A 295 -3.27 12.03 12.25
CA VAL A 295 -3.31 13.24 11.42
C VAL A 295 -3.55 14.43 12.34
N GLU A 296 -2.76 15.50 12.20
CA GLU A 296 -2.72 16.65 13.13
C GLU A 296 -4.10 17.18 13.57
N ASN A 297 -5.04 17.38 12.63
CA ASN A 297 -6.37 17.94 12.92
C ASN A 297 -7.47 16.89 13.20
N VAL A 298 -7.15 15.61 13.09
CA VAL A 298 -8.08 14.49 13.31
C VAL A 298 -7.73 13.71 14.58
N GLY A 299 -6.45 13.70 14.94
CA GLY A 299 -5.86 12.90 16.01
C GLY A 299 -5.54 11.47 15.57
N GLU A 300 -5.18 10.65 16.55
CA GLU A 300 -4.99 9.20 16.37
C GLU A 300 -6.32 8.51 16.00
N PHE A 301 -6.26 7.52 15.12
CA PHE A 301 -7.38 6.67 14.74
C PHE A 301 -6.93 5.25 14.43
N PHE A 302 -7.89 4.33 14.41
CA PHE A 302 -7.67 2.96 13.98
C PHE A 302 -8.66 2.60 12.88
N TYR A 303 -8.20 1.85 11.90
CA TYR A 303 -9.01 1.32 10.83
C TYR A 303 -9.90 0.20 11.33
N THR A 304 -11.13 0.16 10.80
CA THR A 304 -12.16 -0.80 11.20
C THR A 304 -12.63 -1.66 10.03
N GLU A 305 -12.63 -1.12 8.81
CA GLU A 305 -13.14 -1.81 7.62
C GLU A 305 -12.52 -1.24 6.32
N LYS A 306 -12.25 -2.12 5.34
CA LYS A 306 -11.88 -1.73 3.97
C LYS A 306 -13.11 -1.82 3.05
N PHE A 307 -13.36 -0.78 2.24
CA PHE A 307 -14.46 -0.74 1.27
C PHE A 307 -14.04 -1.26 -0.11
N ASN A 308 -14.41 -2.51 -0.43
CA ASN A 308 -14.15 -3.15 -1.73
C ASN A 308 -12.65 -3.16 -2.12
N ASP A 309 -12.36 -3.30 -3.42
CA ASP A 309 -11.00 -3.21 -3.99
C ASP A 309 -10.49 -1.77 -4.15
N LYS A 310 -11.17 -0.78 -3.55
CA LYS A 310 -10.71 0.62 -3.56
C LYS A 310 -9.76 0.86 -2.40
N LEU A 311 -8.88 1.86 -2.55
CA LEU A 311 -8.05 2.37 -1.46
C LEU A 311 -8.88 3.30 -0.55
N LEU A 312 -9.91 2.73 0.07
CA LEU A 312 -10.90 3.43 0.88
C LEU A 312 -11.22 2.62 2.14
N TRP A 313 -11.10 3.24 3.31
CA TRP A 313 -11.31 2.58 4.59
C TRP A 313 -12.21 3.38 5.51
N ARG A 314 -12.97 2.66 6.34
CA ARG A 314 -13.58 3.19 7.55
C ARG A 314 -12.56 3.15 8.68
N ALA A 315 -12.52 4.20 9.47
CA ALA A 315 -11.73 4.28 10.68
C ALA A 315 -12.52 4.97 11.79
N GLU A 316 -12.02 4.86 13.01
CA GLU A 316 -12.60 5.51 14.19
C GLU A 316 -11.50 6.25 14.96
N THR A 317 -11.77 7.51 15.30
CA THR A 317 -10.83 8.32 16.09
C THR A 317 -10.74 7.79 17.51
N LYS A 318 -9.51 7.66 18.01
CA LYS A 318 -9.23 7.22 19.40
C LYS A 318 -9.89 8.15 20.42
N LYS A 319 -9.87 9.46 20.14
CA LYS A 319 -10.57 10.46 20.94
C LYS A 319 -11.96 10.70 20.34
N GLY A 320 -13.00 10.53 21.15
CA GLY A 320 -14.38 10.83 20.77
C GLY A 320 -15.10 9.79 19.90
N CYS A 321 -14.43 8.69 19.52
CA CYS A 321 -15.02 7.56 18.78
C CYS A 321 -15.76 7.99 17.50
N ARG A 322 -15.26 9.03 16.81
CA ARG A 322 -15.88 9.55 15.59
C ARG A 322 -15.54 8.61 14.44
N GLN A 323 -16.57 8.17 13.71
CA GLN A 323 -16.39 7.42 12.47
C GLN A 323 -15.93 8.35 11.35
N ILE A 324 -14.87 7.95 10.66
CA ILE A 324 -14.26 8.68 9.55
C ILE A 324 -14.00 7.74 8.37
N ILE A 325 -13.78 8.35 7.22
CA ILE A 325 -13.30 7.69 6.01
C ILE A 325 -11.88 8.16 5.71
N VAL A 326 -11.00 7.23 5.41
CA VAL A 326 -9.65 7.51 4.90
C VAL A 326 -9.53 6.93 3.49
N LYS A 327 -9.23 7.78 2.51
CA LYS A 327 -9.08 7.40 1.10
C LYS A 327 -7.68 7.74 0.59
N TYR A 328 -7.11 6.92 -0.29
CA TYR A 328 -5.84 7.16 -0.97
C TYR A 328 -6.05 7.20 -2.49
N MET A 329 -5.44 8.16 -3.19
CA MET A 329 -5.59 8.35 -4.63
C MET A 329 -4.45 9.22 -5.20
N HIS A 330 -4.19 9.15 -6.50
CA HIS A 330 -3.12 9.93 -7.14
C HIS A 330 -3.52 11.36 -7.54
N ARG A 331 -4.82 11.62 -7.65
CA ARG A 331 -5.37 12.94 -7.99
C ARG A 331 -6.57 13.19 -7.11
N TYR A 332 -6.73 14.44 -6.67
CA TYR A 332 -7.83 14.81 -5.82
C TYR A 332 -8.15 16.30 -5.93
N ASN A 333 -9.40 16.65 -6.17
CA ASN A 333 -9.83 18.03 -6.22
C ASN A 333 -10.43 18.48 -4.88
N LYS A 334 -9.58 19.04 -4.02
CA LYS A 334 -9.98 19.57 -2.71
C LYS A 334 -11.07 20.65 -2.83
N ASN A 335 -10.90 21.60 -3.75
CA ASN A 335 -11.82 22.73 -3.92
C ASN A 335 -13.23 22.25 -4.32
N ALA A 336 -13.33 21.33 -5.27
CA ALA A 336 -14.60 20.75 -5.68
C ALA A 336 -15.33 20.08 -4.50
N HIS A 337 -14.59 19.32 -3.68
CA HIS A 337 -15.18 18.68 -2.50
C HIS A 337 -15.66 19.72 -1.48
N GLU A 338 -14.84 20.72 -1.15
CA GLU A 338 -15.21 21.77 -0.19
C GLU A 338 -16.44 22.55 -0.65
N LEU A 339 -16.54 22.93 -1.93
CA LEU A 339 -17.72 23.59 -2.49
C LEU A 339 -19.00 22.76 -2.28
N CYS A 340 -18.98 21.47 -2.61
CA CYS A 340 -20.14 20.60 -2.42
C CYS A 340 -20.43 20.32 -0.94
N SER A 341 -19.39 20.19 -0.12
CA SER A 341 -19.51 19.94 1.33
C SER A 341 -20.16 21.13 2.05
N ASN A 342 -19.75 22.36 1.71
CA ASN A 342 -20.27 23.60 2.29
C ASN A 342 -21.77 23.82 2.06
N ILE A 343 -22.35 23.19 1.02
CA ILE A 343 -23.81 23.24 0.76
C ILE A 343 -24.55 21.97 1.20
N GLY A 344 -23.89 21.08 1.95
CA GLY A 344 -24.45 19.81 2.43
C GLY A 344 -24.73 18.81 1.32
N LYS A 345 -23.92 18.82 0.25
CA LYS A 345 -24.03 17.92 -0.92
C LYS A 345 -22.80 17.05 -1.13
N ALA A 346 -21.92 16.99 -0.15
CA ALA A 346 -20.84 16.01 -0.03
C ALA A 346 -20.54 15.80 1.47
N PRO A 347 -19.87 14.69 1.85
CA PRO A 347 -19.38 14.52 3.22
C PRO A 347 -18.50 15.69 3.69
N GLY A 348 -18.43 15.93 5.01
CA GLY A 348 -17.48 16.89 5.57
C GLY A 348 -16.03 16.50 5.26
N LEU A 349 -15.26 17.43 4.68
CA LEU A 349 -13.83 17.22 4.46
C LEU A 349 -13.04 17.59 5.72
N LEU A 350 -12.30 16.64 6.29
CA LEU A 350 -11.57 16.84 7.55
C LEU A 350 -10.09 17.16 7.33
N HIS A 351 -9.45 16.47 6.39
CA HIS A 351 -8.05 16.69 6.05
C HIS A 351 -7.71 16.19 4.65
N VAL A 352 -6.76 16.86 4.01
CA VAL A 352 -6.12 16.41 2.77
C VAL A 352 -4.62 16.53 2.98
N GLY A 353 -3.90 15.44 2.77
CA GLY A 353 -2.45 15.43 2.82
C GLY A 353 -1.86 14.59 1.70
N THR A 354 -0.54 14.50 1.69
CA THR A 354 0.20 13.68 0.73
C THR A 354 1.14 12.75 1.49
N THR A 355 1.15 11.47 1.11
CA THR A 355 2.07 10.49 1.65
C THR A 355 2.37 9.45 0.58
N CYS A 356 3.62 8.99 0.52
CA CYS A 356 3.99 7.86 -0.33
C CYS A 356 3.66 7.99 -1.83
N GLY A 357 3.64 9.22 -2.38
CA GLY A 357 3.22 9.47 -3.78
C GLY A 357 1.70 9.42 -4.01
N PHE A 358 0.91 9.39 -2.94
CA PHE A 358 -0.54 9.47 -2.94
C PHE A 358 -0.99 10.75 -2.25
N TYR A 359 -2.10 11.32 -2.70
CA TYR A 359 -2.97 12.07 -1.81
C TYR A 359 -3.62 11.08 -0.85
N TYR A 360 -3.83 11.51 0.40
CA TYR A 360 -4.79 10.88 1.29
C TYR A 360 -5.80 11.92 1.76
N VAL A 361 -7.03 11.47 1.94
CA VAL A 361 -8.16 12.29 2.33
C VAL A 361 -8.80 11.66 3.54
N VAL A 362 -8.99 12.47 4.59
CA VAL A 362 -9.83 12.11 5.73
C VAL A 362 -11.11 12.91 5.62
N MET A 363 -12.25 12.23 5.61
CA MET A 363 -13.58 12.84 5.51
C MET A 363 -14.56 12.17 6.47
N GLU A 364 -15.73 12.78 6.65
CA GLU A 364 -16.78 12.21 7.48
C GLU A 364 -17.28 10.87 6.93
N TYR A 365 -17.54 9.93 7.83
CA TYR A 365 -18.33 8.76 7.51
C TYR A 365 -19.81 9.14 7.49
N ILE A 366 -20.46 8.91 6.35
CA ILE A 366 -21.89 9.12 6.18
C ILE A 366 -22.55 7.75 5.93
N GLU A 367 -23.51 7.39 6.76
CA GLU A 367 -24.31 6.19 6.55
C GLU A 367 -25.29 6.41 5.39
N GLY A 368 -25.08 5.70 4.29
CA GLY A 368 -25.89 5.83 3.09
C GLY A 368 -25.68 4.67 2.13
N VAL A 369 -26.52 4.61 1.11
CA VAL A 369 -26.48 3.59 0.06
C VAL A 369 -26.16 4.25 -1.27
N LYS A 370 -25.34 3.64 -2.11
CA LYS A 370 -25.07 4.19 -3.45
C LYS A 370 -26.33 4.17 -4.29
N LEU A 371 -26.58 5.23 -5.06
CA LEU A 371 -27.76 5.36 -5.91
C LEU A 371 -27.96 4.14 -6.83
N ARG A 372 -26.86 3.58 -7.36
CA ARG A 372 -26.89 2.37 -8.21
C ARG A 372 -27.48 1.12 -7.55
N ASP A 373 -27.47 1.06 -6.23
CA ASP A 373 -27.91 -0.10 -5.45
C ASP A 373 -29.24 0.20 -4.72
N CYS A 374 -29.89 1.32 -5.04
CA CYS A 374 -31.17 1.73 -4.44
C CYS A 374 -32.38 1.36 -5.29
N PHE A 375 -33.52 1.15 -4.62
CA PHE A 375 -34.84 1.01 -5.23
C PHE A 375 -35.79 2.01 -4.56
N LEU A 376 -36.01 3.16 -5.22
CA LEU A 376 -36.76 4.29 -4.65
C LEU A 376 -37.96 4.64 -5.51
N SER A 377 -38.88 5.41 -4.94
CA SER A 377 -39.98 6.01 -5.68
C SER A 377 -39.51 7.16 -6.58
N ARG A 378 -40.31 7.50 -7.59
CA ARG A 378 -39.99 8.60 -8.51
C ARG A 378 -39.80 9.95 -7.79
N SER A 379 -40.67 10.24 -6.83
CA SER A 379 -40.58 11.44 -5.99
C SER A 379 -39.25 11.53 -5.22
N GLU A 380 -38.74 10.40 -4.71
CA GLU A 380 -37.46 10.35 -4.01
C GLU A 380 -36.29 10.56 -4.98
N TYR A 381 -36.31 9.92 -6.14
CA TYR A 381 -35.30 10.18 -7.17
C TYR A 381 -35.29 11.64 -7.61
N ASP A 382 -36.46 12.27 -7.80
CA ASP A 382 -36.56 13.69 -8.17
C ASP A 382 -35.91 14.60 -7.11
N LYS A 383 -36.08 14.29 -5.82
CA LYS A 383 -35.41 15.02 -4.73
C LYS A 383 -33.90 14.82 -4.74
N ILE A 384 -33.43 13.59 -4.94
CA ILE A 384 -32.01 13.27 -5.06
C ILE A 384 -31.39 14.02 -6.25
N PHE A 385 -32.03 13.98 -7.42
CA PHE A 385 -31.47 14.66 -8.60
C PHE A 385 -31.49 16.19 -8.47
N LYS A 386 -32.48 16.79 -7.80
CA LYS A 386 -32.43 18.23 -7.48
C LYS A 386 -31.21 18.59 -6.63
N ASP A 387 -30.83 17.71 -5.70
CA ASP A 387 -29.62 17.88 -4.90
C ASP A 387 -28.34 17.78 -5.71
N ILE A 388 -28.27 16.76 -6.59
CA ILE A 388 -27.12 16.57 -7.47
C ILE A 388 -27.01 17.72 -8.48
N GLU A 389 -28.12 18.22 -9.02
CA GLU A 389 -28.16 19.39 -9.89
C GLU A 389 -27.63 20.64 -9.20
N LYS A 390 -28.02 20.86 -7.95
CA LYS A 390 -27.50 21.98 -7.16
C LYS A 390 -25.99 21.89 -6.98
N ALA A 391 -25.47 20.69 -6.67
CA ALA A 391 -24.03 20.47 -6.49
C ALA A 391 -23.25 20.67 -7.80
N ILE A 392 -23.71 20.06 -8.90
CA ILE A 392 -23.08 20.18 -10.22
C ILE A 392 -23.12 21.62 -10.73
N SER A 393 -24.24 22.32 -10.56
CA SER A 393 -24.36 23.74 -10.95
C SER A 393 -23.37 24.62 -10.19
N LEU A 394 -23.16 24.36 -8.89
CA LEU A 394 -22.16 25.09 -8.10
C LEU A 394 -20.75 24.84 -8.61
N LEU A 395 -20.41 23.60 -8.97
CA LEU A 395 -19.10 23.28 -9.56
C LEU A 395 -18.91 24.01 -10.89
N HIS A 396 -19.91 23.97 -11.78
CA HIS A 396 -19.85 24.64 -13.08
C HIS A 396 -19.73 26.16 -12.97
N LEU A 397 -20.42 26.78 -12.00
CA LEU A 397 -20.27 28.22 -11.69
C LEU A 397 -18.85 28.59 -11.25
N ASN A 398 -18.07 27.64 -10.74
CA ASN A 398 -16.68 27.81 -10.36
C ASN A 398 -15.71 27.21 -11.39
N ASP A 399 -16.17 26.98 -12.63
CA ASP A 399 -15.39 26.42 -13.74
C ASP A 399 -14.81 25.01 -13.47
N ILE A 400 -15.47 24.23 -12.62
CA ILE A 400 -15.08 22.87 -12.26
C ILE A 400 -16.03 21.85 -12.88
N VAL A 401 -15.48 20.85 -13.55
CA VAL A 401 -16.19 19.67 -14.07
C VAL A 401 -15.98 18.52 -13.09
N PHE A 402 -17.05 17.81 -12.72
CA PHE A 402 -16.98 16.64 -11.83
C PHE A 402 -16.41 15.39 -12.56
N ALA A 403 -16.73 15.27 -13.84
CA ALA A 403 -16.16 14.35 -14.84
C ALA A 403 -16.49 12.86 -14.68
N ASP A 404 -16.83 12.40 -13.47
CA ASP A 404 -17.15 11.00 -13.17
C ASP A 404 -18.55 10.83 -12.53
N LEU A 405 -19.54 11.59 -12.99
CA LEU A 405 -20.89 11.58 -12.43
C LEU A 405 -21.63 10.28 -12.75
N ARG A 406 -21.67 9.35 -11.80
CA ARG A 406 -22.29 8.02 -11.95
C ARG A 406 -23.08 7.65 -10.71
N GLY A 407 -24.03 6.71 -10.85
CA GLY A 407 -24.82 6.20 -9.72
C GLY A 407 -23.97 5.56 -8.61
N SER A 408 -22.72 5.16 -8.90
CA SER A 408 -21.76 4.68 -7.88
C SER A 408 -21.11 5.79 -7.05
N ASN A 409 -21.16 7.03 -7.55
CA ASN A 409 -20.52 8.23 -6.98
C ASN A 409 -21.57 9.20 -6.42
N ILE A 410 -22.83 8.74 -6.29
CA ILE A 410 -23.91 9.42 -5.59
C ILE A 410 -24.30 8.56 -4.40
N LEU A 411 -24.20 9.13 -3.20
CA LEU A 411 -24.67 8.53 -1.96
C LEU A 411 -26.09 9.03 -1.68
N VAL A 412 -27.01 8.09 -1.44
CA VAL A 412 -28.38 8.36 -0.99
C VAL A 412 -28.40 8.23 0.53
N ILE A 413 -28.85 9.30 1.17
CA ILE A 413 -28.98 9.38 2.63
C ILE A 413 -30.41 9.76 2.99
N LYS A 414 -30.80 9.55 4.25
CA LYS A 414 -32.04 10.08 4.80
C LYS A 414 -31.72 11.24 5.72
N ASP A 415 -32.36 12.38 5.51
CA ASP A 415 -32.27 13.51 6.43
C ASP A 415 -33.09 13.25 7.72
N GLU A 416 -33.10 14.24 8.61
CA GLU A 416 -33.84 14.20 9.88
C GLU A 416 -35.35 13.97 9.68
N ASN A 417 -35.89 14.44 8.55
CA ASN A 417 -37.29 14.27 8.16
C ASN A 417 -37.54 12.93 7.45
N LYS A 418 -36.54 12.05 7.42
CA LYS A 418 -36.53 10.76 6.70
C LYS A 418 -36.69 10.91 5.19
N GLU A 419 -36.41 12.07 4.63
CA GLU A 419 -36.44 12.28 3.19
C GLU A 419 -35.13 11.82 2.54
N CYS A 420 -35.24 11.16 1.39
CA CYS A 420 -34.08 10.76 0.60
C CYS A 420 -33.40 11.99 -0.01
N ARG A 421 -32.12 12.18 0.32
CA ARG A 421 -31.24 13.26 -0.20
C ARG A 421 -30.04 12.67 -0.92
N GLY A 422 -29.48 13.44 -1.85
CA GLY A 422 -28.30 13.07 -2.63
C GLY A 422 -27.04 13.79 -2.17
N MET A 423 -25.93 13.07 -2.10
CA MET A 423 -24.59 13.61 -1.93
C MET A 423 -23.64 13.09 -3.00
N LEU A 424 -22.75 13.95 -3.51
CA LEU A 424 -21.63 13.56 -4.36
C LEU A 424 -20.48 13.02 -3.51
N VAL A 425 -19.84 11.97 -4.01
CA VAL A 425 -18.60 11.39 -3.46
C VAL A 425 -17.64 11.09 -4.61
N ASP A 426 -16.36 10.87 -4.32
CA ASP A 426 -15.33 10.51 -5.33
C ASP A 426 -14.93 11.70 -6.26
N PHE A 427 -14.30 12.72 -5.68
CA PHE A 427 -13.83 13.94 -6.38
C PHE A 427 -12.46 13.79 -7.07
N ASP A 428 -12.01 12.56 -7.33
CA ASP A 428 -10.66 12.27 -7.82
C ASP A 428 -10.44 12.76 -9.26
N TRP A 429 -11.52 12.83 -10.04
CA TRP A 429 -11.49 13.17 -11.46
C TRP A 429 -11.94 14.60 -11.75
N ALA A 430 -12.40 15.31 -10.72
CA ALA A 430 -12.87 16.67 -10.87
C ALA A 430 -11.72 17.62 -11.22
N GLY A 431 -11.98 18.61 -12.06
CA GLY A 431 -10.92 19.51 -12.54
C GLY A 431 -11.47 20.71 -13.29
N THR A 432 -10.60 21.65 -13.63
CA THR A 432 -10.97 22.89 -14.32
C THR A 432 -11.38 22.60 -15.77
N ASN A 433 -12.52 23.16 -16.16
CA ASN A 433 -13.11 23.04 -17.49
C ASN A 433 -12.14 23.49 -18.60
N ASN A 434 -12.00 22.69 -19.66
CA ASN A 434 -11.06 22.89 -20.78
C ASN A 434 -9.57 23.01 -20.41
N VAL A 435 -9.19 22.77 -19.15
CA VAL A 435 -7.80 22.86 -18.67
C VAL A 435 -7.32 21.49 -18.20
N ASP A 436 -8.01 20.92 -17.21
CA ASP A 436 -7.71 19.58 -16.73
C ASP A 436 -8.18 18.53 -17.73
N SER A 437 -7.56 17.35 -17.68
CA SER A 437 -7.85 16.25 -18.60
C SER A 437 -8.22 14.97 -17.86
N TYR A 438 -9.01 14.12 -18.53
CA TYR A 438 -9.30 12.77 -18.07
C TYR A 438 -8.02 11.95 -17.86
N PRO A 439 -8.00 11.03 -16.89
CA PRO A 439 -6.85 10.17 -16.65
C PRO A 439 -6.52 9.29 -17.87
N PRO A 440 -5.25 8.85 -18.01
CA PRO A 440 -4.83 8.06 -19.17
C PRO A 440 -5.44 6.64 -19.23
N PHE A 441 -5.86 6.09 -18.08
CA PHE A 441 -6.36 4.71 -17.96
C PHE A 441 -7.84 4.67 -17.60
N MET A 442 -8.69 5.23 -18.48
CA MET A 442 -10.14 5.18 -18.31
C MET A 442 -10.67 3.76 -18.54
N ASN A 443 -11.74 3.39 -17.83
CA ASN A 443 -12.38 2.09 -18.01
C ASN A 443 -13.09 2.03 -19.38
N PRO A 444 -12.68 1.14 -20.31
CA PRO A 444 -13.24 1.08 -21.65
C PRO A 444 -14.66 0.49 -21.69
N SER A 445 -15.10 -0.20 -20.63
CA SER A 445 -16.44 -0.79 -20.55
C SER A 445 -17.53 0.22 -20.20
N ILE A 446 -17.17 1.49 -19.96
CA ILE A 446 -18.11 2.57 -19.68
C ILE A 446 -18.37 3.34 -20.98
N ASN A 447 -19.65 3.58 -21.27
CA ASN A 447 -20.06 4.45 -22.38
C ASN A 447 -19.86 5.91 -21.98
N TRP A 448 -18.63 6.42 -22.12
CA TRP A 448 -18.29 7.79 -21.81
C TRP A 448 -18.99 8.80 -22.74
N PRO A 449 -19.25 10.04 -22.27
CA PRO A 449 -19.77 11.11 -23.12
C PRO A 449 -18.91 11.34 -24.37
N THR A 450 -19.51 11.81 -25.46
CA THR A 450 -18.76 12.17 -26.66
C THR A 450 -17.71 13.23 -26.34
N GLY A 451 -16.44 12.95 -26.65
CA GLY A 451 -15.29 13.82 -26.35
C GLY A 451 -14.60 13.54 -25.02
N ALA A 452 -15.20 12.75 -24.12
CA ALA A 452 -14.58 12.28 -22.88
C ALA A 452 -13.69 11.06 -23.17
N GLN A 453 -12.42 11.31 -23.50
CA GLN A 453 -11.42 10.28 -23.80
C GLN A 453 -10.16 10.48 -22.96
N ALA A 454 -9.32 9.45 -22.88
CA ALA A 454 -8.06 9.49 -22.14
C ALA A 454 -7.21 10.71 -22.56
N ARG A 455 -6.74 11.49 -21.57
CA ARG A 455 -5.97 12.73 -21.77
C ARG A 455 -6.67 13.85 -22.55
N MET A 456 -7.96 13.73 -22.85
CA MET A 456 -8.73 14.82 -23.44
C MET A 456 -9.26 15.76 -22.34
N PRO A 457 -9.46 17.05 -22.68
CA PRO A 457 -9.95 18.04 -21.71
C PRO A 457 -11.29 17.66 -21.10
N LEU A 458 -11.44 17.96 -19.81
CA LEU A 458 -12.71 17.91 -19.11
C LEU A 458 -13.62 19.03 -19.63
N LYS A 459 -14.91 18.73 -19.79
CA LYS A 459 -15.88 19.68 -20.29
C LYS A 459 -17.17 19.63 -19.49
N ILE A 460 -17.76 20.78 -19.21
CA ILE A 460 -19.03 20.91 -18.49
C ILE A 460 -20.14 20.05 -19.14
N GLU A 461 -20.15 19.95 -20.47
CA GLU A 461 -21.11 19.14 -21.22
C GLU A 461 -21.06 17.65 -20.86
N HIS A 462 -19.91 17.15 -20.37
CA HIS A 462 -19.77 15.76 -19.94
C HIS A 462 -20.59 15.48 -18.66
N ASP A 463 -20.62 16.42 -17.71
CA ASP A 463 -21.47 16.29 -16.51
C ASP A 463 -22.96 16.38 -16.86
N ILE A 464 -23.31 17.29 -17.78
CA ILE A 464 -24.69 17.45 -18.26
C ILE A 464 -25.16 16.15 -18.95
N TYR A 465 -24.31 15.55 -19.77
CA TYR A 465 -24.60 14.24 -20.38
C TYR A 465 -24.88 13.19 -19.31
N TRP A 466 -24.01 13.06 -18.30
CA TRP A 466 -24.17 12.09 -17.23
C TRP A 466 -25.44 12.31 -16.41
N LEU A 467 -25.74 13.56 -16.07
CA LEU A 467 -26.93 13.92 -15.32
C LEU A 467 -28.21 13.52 -16.09
N ASN A 468 -28.27 13.84 -17.38
CA ASN A 468 -29.40 13.47 -18.25
C ASN A 468 -29.52 11.95 -18.40
N TYR A 469 -28.39 11.25 -18.55
CA TYR A 469 -28.36 9.79 -18.61
C TYR A 469 -28.91 9.16 -17.33
N LEU A 470 -28.47 9.61 -16.16
CA LEU A 470 -28.92 9.10 -14.87
C LEU A 470 -30.42 9.40 -14.65
N LYS A 471 -30.88 10.61 -14.96
CA LYS A 471 -32.31 10.94 -14.87
C LYS A 471 -33.16 10.03 -15.75
N LYS A 472 -32.73 9.76 -16.98
CA LYS A 472 -33.43 8.82 -17.88
C LYS A 472 -33.44 7.39 -17.34
N LEU A 473 -32.35 6.97 -16.70
CA LEU A 473 -32.20 5.62 -16.16
C LEU A 473 -33.08 5.37 -14.94
N TYR A 474 -33.14 6.33 -14.00
CA TYR A 474 -33.85 6.17 -12.71
C TYR A 474 -35.24 6.80 -12.68
N CYS A 475 -35.54 7.75 -13.58
CA CYS A 475 -36.83 8.42 -13.72
C CYS A 475 -37.34 8.33 -15.18
N PRO A 476 -37.57 7.12 -15.71
CA PRO A 476 -38.07 6.97 -17.08
C PRO A 476 -39.41 7.71 -17.22
N VAL A 477 -39.58 8.43 -18.33
CA VAL A 477 -40.76 9.27 -18.61
C VAL A 477 -42.03 8.46 -18.48
#